data_AF-A0A843JI93-F1
#
_entry.id   AF-A0A843JI93-F1
#
_cell.length_a   1.000
_cell.length_b   1.000
_cell.length_c   1.000
_cell.angle_alpha   90.00
_cell.angle_beta   90.00
_cell.angle_gamma   90.00
#
_symmetry.space_group_name_H-M   'P 1'
#
loop_
_entity.id
_entity.type
_entity.pdbx_description
1 polymer ?
#
loop_
_entity_poly.entity_id
_entity_poly.type
_entity_poly.pdbx_seq_one_letter_code
_entity_poly.pdbx_strand_id
1 'polypeptide(L)'
;MRLWHQSLIPYLDNKRLCAQHRECCALRGKGWGRKHATVDYVFKYDVGHLFQYHLMVMCEMNNRGYYVSVSWYDRLYRGKNLSSAQLSEVGTYLYKRQDKQLIYPEHDDRYLKECLLNLKSKGAELVNGKTIEEMLIKLDLNENV
;
A
#
# COMPACT_ATOMS: atom_id res chain seq x y z
N MET A 1 3.79 -10.41 5.44
CA MET A 1 2.79 -9.40 5.06
C MET A 1 3.50 -8.07 4.98
N ARG A 2 3.42 -7.37 3.86
CA ARG A 2 4.15 -6.12 3.62
C ARG A 2 3.28 -5.22 2.74
N LEU A 3 3.11 -3.97 3.14
CA LEU A 3 2.65 -2.98 2.16
C LEU A 3 3.79 -2.67 1.20
N TRP A 4 3.59 -2.95 -0.09
CA TRP A 4 4.48 -2.44 -1.13
C TRP A 4 4.55 -0.92 -1.05
N HIS A 5 5.70 -0.37 -1.44
CA HIS A 5 5.83 1.08 -1.52
C HIS A 5 4.74 1.67 -2.42
N GLN A 6 4.13 2.80 -2.01
CA GLN A 6 2.95 3.36 -2.69
C GLN A 6 3.18 3.67 -4.19
N SER A 7 4.41 4.02 -4.57
CA SER A 7 4.78 4.26 -5.97
C SER A 7 4.84 3.00 -6.82
N LEU A 8 4.92 1.82 -6.21
CA LEU A 8 4.95 0.54 -6.92
C LEU A 8 3.55 0.05 -7.30
N ILE A 9 2.49 0.55 -6.67
CA ILE A 9 1.11 0.07 -6.90
C ILE A 9 0.75 -0.02 -8.40
N PRO A 10 1.04 0.99 -9.24
CA PRO A 10 0.74 0.92 -10.67
C PRO A 10 1.58 -0.10 -11.45
N TYR A 11 2.67 -0.60 -10.87
CA TYR A 11 3.65 -1.45 -11.55
C TYR A 11 3.66 -2.89 -11.03
N LEU A 12 2.96 -3.19 -9.93
CA LEU A 12 2.79 -4.56 -9.45
C LEU A 12 2.04 -5.40 -10.49
N ASP A 13 2.39 -6.66 -10.66
CA ASP A 13 1.55 -7.60 -11.41
C ASP A 13 0.18 -7.83 -10.74
N ASN A 14 -0.76 -8.42 -11.47
CA ASN A 14 -2.13 -8.62 -10.97
C ASN A 14 -2.20 -9.53 -9.73
N LYS A 15 -1.34 -10.54 -9.62
CA LYS A 15 -1.33 -11.46 -8.47
C LYS A 15 -0.91 -10.71 -7.20
N ARG A 16 0.13 -9.88 -7.30
CA ARG A 16 0.67 -9.05 -6.21
C ARG A 16 -0.29 -7.92 -5.85
N LEU A 17 -0.93 -7.28 -6.82
CA LEU A 17 -1.95 -6.26 -6.57
C LEU A 17 -3.15 -6.85 -5.81
N CYS A 18 -3.67 -8.00 -6.25
CA CYS A 18 -4.75 -8.70 -5.55
C CYS A 18 -4.33 -9.18 -4.15
N ALA A 19 -3.08 -9.63 -3.99
CA ALA A 19 -2.54 -9.96 -2.67
C ALA A 19 -2.48 -8.72 -1.77
N GLN A 20 -2.00 -7.59 -2.29
CA GLN A 20 -1.92 -6.33 -1.57
C GLN A 20 -3.28 -5.88 -1.06
N HIS A 21 -4.33 -6.00 -1.88
CA HIS A 21 -5.70 -5.74 -1.44
C HIS A 21 -6.12 -6.64 -0.27
N ARG A 22 -5.86 -7.94 -0.34
CA ARG A 22 -6.17 -8.87 0.78
C ARG A 22 -5.39 -8.50 2.04
N GLU A 23 -4.15 -8.08 1.92
CA GLU A 23 -3.35 -7.60 3.06
C GLU A 23 -3.98 -6.35 3.69
N CYS A 24 -4.40 -5.36 2.89
CA CYS A 24 -5.11 -4.18 3.40
C CYS A 24 -6.42 -4.55 4.10
N CYS A 25 -7.21 -5.47 3.52
CA CYS A 25 -8.43 -5.98 4.12
C CYS A 25 -8.18 -6.65 5.49
N ALA A 26 -7.12 -7.45 5.59
CA ALA A 26 -6.73 -8.10 6.83
C ALA A 26 -6.30 -7.09 7.90
N LEU A 27 -5.47 -6.11 7.52
CA LEU A 27 -4.98 -5.05 8.40
C LEU A 27 -6.10 -4.15 8.91
N ARG A 28 -7.06 -3.75 8.06
CA ARG A 28 -8.23 -2.94 8.47
C ARG A 28 -9.23 -3.73 9.34
N GLY A 29 -9.24 -5.05 9.19
CA GLY A 29 -10.13 -5.96 9.92
C GLY A 29 -9.54 -6.44 11.24
N LYS A 30 -9.63 -7.76 11.46
CA LYS A 30 -9.17 -8.44 12.70
C LYS A 30 -7.65 -8.39 12.90
N GLY A 31 -6.89 -8.05 11.86
CA GLY A 31 -5.43 -7.91 11.92
C GLY A 31 -4.96 -6.58 12.51
N TRP A 32 -5.85 -5.59 12.68
CA TRP A 32 -5.46 -4.29 13.22
C TRP A 32 -4.80 -4.41 14.60
N GLY A 33 -3.62 -3.79 14.77
CA GLY A 33 -2.85 -3.78 16.01
C GLY A 33 -2.09 -5.07 16.33
N ARG A 34 -2.10 -6.08 15.45
CA ARG A 34 -1.32 -7.32 15.65
C ARG A 34 0.08 -7.16 15.09
N LYS A 35 1.11 -7.56 15.86
CA LYS A 35 2.51 -7.45 15.44
C LYS A 35 2.82 -8.23 14.17
N HIS A 36 3.54 -7.58 13.26
CA HIS A 36 3.99 -8.06 11.96
C HIS A 36 5.36 -7.45 11.64
N ALA A 37 6.36 -8.31 11.42
CA ALA A 37 7.77 -7.93 11.28
C ALA A 37 8.08 -6.79 10.29
N THR A 38 7.31 -6.64 9.20
CA THR A 38 7.61 -5.68 8.12
C THR A 38 6.57 -4.59 7.91
N VAL A 39 5.50 -4.55 8.71
CA VAL A 39 4.37 -3.59 8.50
C VAL A 39 3.87 -2.96 9.79
N ASP A 40 4.53 -3.22 10.93
CA ASP A 40 4.16 -2.66 12.23
C ASP A 40 4.11 -1.13 12.27
N TYR A 41 4.86 -0.44 11.40
CA TYR A 41 4.82 1.01 11.30
C TYR A 41 3.42 1.54 11.00
N VAL A 42 2.57 0.78 10.30
CA VAL A 42 1.19 1.16 9.98
C VAL A 42 0.39 1.47 11.24
N PHE A 43 0.63 0.75 12.34
CA PHE A 43 -0.11 0.92 13.59
C PHE A 43 0.36 2.11 14.43
N LYS A 44 1.42 2.80 14.01
CA LYS A 44 1.82 4.10 14.59
C LYS A 44 0.90 5.23 14.15
N TYR A 45 0.09 5.00 13.12
CA TYR A 45 -0.81 5.98 12.51
C TYR A 45 -2.27 5.55 12.66
N ASP A 46 -3.19 6.49 12.42
CA ASP A 46 -4.62 6.20 12.40
C ASP A 46 -5.02 5.28 11.23
N VAL A 47 -6.17 4.62 11.35
CA VAL A 47 -6.73 3.73 10.31
C VAL A 47 -6.95 4.50 8.99
N GLY A 48 -7.10 5.82 9.03
CA GLY A 48 -7.24 6.68 7.87
C GLY A 48 -6.05 6.59 6.91
N HIS A 49 -4.82 6.49 7.40
CA HIS A 49 -3.64 6.29 6.55
C HIS A 49 -3.74 4.99 5.76
N LEU A 50 -4.11 3.90 6.44
CA LEU A 50 -4.29 2.60 5.80
C LEU A 50 -5.45 2.59 4.82
N PHE A 51 -6.52 3.31 5.13
CA PHE A 51 -7.63 3.50 4.21
C PHE A 51 -7.20 4.24 2.93
N GLN A 52 -6.42 5.33 3.05
CA GLN A 52 -5.91 6.06 1.87
C GLN A 52 -4.98 5.21 1.01
N TYR A 53 -4.09 4.44 1.65
CA TYR A 53 -3.25 3.48 0.92
C TYR A 53 -4.11 2.42 0.23
N HIS A 54 -5.13 1.91 0.91
CA HIS A 54 -6.04 0.93 0.34
C HIS A 54 -6.85 1.49 -0.84
N LEU A 55 -7.26 2.76 -0.80
CA LEU A 55 -7.91 3.42 -1.94
C LEU A 55 -6.99 3.42 -3.17
N MET A 56 -5.69 3.69 -3.03
CA MET A 56 -4.76 3.60 -4.17
C MET A 56 -4.75 2.20 -4.79
N VAL A 57 -4.74 1.16 -3.95
CA VAL A 57 -4.79 -0.25 -4.40
C VAL A 57 -6.12 -0.53 -5.12
N MET A 58 -7.25 -0.15 -4.52
CA MET A 58 -8.58 -0.38 -5.10
C MET A 58 -8.80 0.39 -6.41
N CYS A 59 -8.30 1.62 -6.51
CA CYS A 59 -8.31 2.39 -7.75
C CYS A 59 -7.52 1.70 -8.86
N GLU A 60 -6.30 1.22 -8.55
CA GLU A 60 -5.49 0.50 -9.53
C GLU A 60 -6.14 -0.84 -9.93
N MET A 61 -6.74 -1.56 -8.97
CA MET A 61 -7.53 -2.75 -9.25
C MET A 61 -8.69 -2.45 -10.21
N ASN A 62 -9.46 -1.40 -9.95
CA ASN A 62 -10.56 -0.97 -10.79
C ASN A 62 -10.10 -0.59 -12.19
N ASN A 63 -8.97 0.12 -12.33
CA ASN A 63 -8.37 0.46 -13.62
C ASN A 63 -8.01 -0.78 -14.46
N ARG A 64 -7.73 -1.90 -13.80
CA ARG A 64 -7.43 -3.19 -14.44
C ARG A 64 -8.64 -4.13 -14.57
N GLY A 65 -9.85 -3.63 -14.30
CA GLY A 65 -11.09 -4.40 -14.41
C GLY A 65 -11.39 -5.34 -13.23
N TYR A 66 -10.69 -5.18 -12.09
CA TYR A 66 -11.00 -5.92 -10.87
C TYR A 66 -11.95 -5.11 -9.98
N TYR A 67 -13.13 -5.67 -9.69
CA TYR A 67 -14.14 -5.04 -8.87
C TYR A 67 -14.05 -5.50 -7.41
N VAL A 68 -13.77 -4.55 -6.52
CA VAL A 68 -13.79 -4.76 -5.07
C VAL A 68 -15.19 -4.46 -4.51
N SER A 69 -15.57 -5.10 -3.41
CA SER A 69 -16.85 -4.82 -2.75
C SER A 69 -16.94 -3.35 -2.32
N VAL A 70 -18.07 -2.70 -2.63
CA VAL A 70 -18.31 -1.27 -2.37
C VAL A 70 -18.10 -0.87 -0.90
N SER A 71 -18.34 -1.78 0.03
CA SER A 71 -18.13 -1.54 1.47
C SER A 71 -16.68 -1.18 1.79
N TRP A 72 -15.70 -1.63 1.01
CA TRP A 72 -14.29 -1.30 1.26
C TRP A 72 -13.95 0.16 1.00
N TYR A 73 -14.78 0.90 0.27
CA TYR A 73 -14.66 2.36 0.07
C TYR A 73 -15.18 3.17 1.26
N ASP A 74 -15.90 2.57 2.20
CA ASP A 74 -16.19 3.19 3.49
C ASP A 74 -14.94 3.08 4.38
N ARG A 75 -14.43 4.23 4.85
CA ARG A 75 -13.26 4.30 5.73
C ARG A 75 -13.47 3.58 7.07
N LEU A 76 -14.70 3.50 7.55
CA LEU A 76 -15.06 2.84 8.81
C LEU A 76 -15.22 1.33 8.67
N TYR A 77 -15.28 0.79 7.45
CA TYR A 77 -15.53 -0.62 7.24
C TYR A 77 -14.33 -1.51 7.63
N ARG A 78 -14.59 -2.52 8.47
CA ARG A 78 -13.59 -3.47 9.01
C ARG A 78 -13.85 -4.93 8.61
N GLY A 79 -14.64 -5.14 7.56
CA GLY A 79 -15.09 -6.47 7.13
C GLY A 79 -16.37 -6.92 7.86
N LYS A 80 -17.01 -7.95 7.32
CA LYS A 80 -18.35 -8.43 7.74
C LYS A 80 -18.45 -8.92 9.20
N ASN A 81 -17.32 -9.27 9.80
CA ASN A 81 -17.26 -9.93 11.12
C ASN A 81 -16.93 -8.97 12.28
N LEU A 82 -16.84 -7.67 12.00
CA LEU A 82 -16.56 -6.63 12.98
C LEU A 82 -17.57 -5.49 12.81
N SER A 83 -17.87 -4.80 13.90
CA SER A 83 -18.53 -3.50 13.83
C SER A 83 -17.63 -2.50 13.11
N SER A 84 -18.25 -1.43 12.59
CA SER A 84 -17.51 -0.31 12.02
C SER A 84 -16.50 0.27 13.01
N ALA A 85 -15.38 0.78 12.49
CA ALA A 85 -14.41 1.52 13.26
C ALA A 85 -15.05 2.77 13.88
N GLN A 86 -14.53 3.20 15.02
CA GLN A 86 -14.90 4.49 15.61
C GLN A 86 -14.21 5.63 14.85
N LEU A 87 -14.85 6.80 14.78
CA LEU A 87 -14.26 7.97 14.11
C LEU A 87 -12.91 8.37 14.70
N SER A 88 -12.72 8.18 16.01
CA SER A 88 -11.45 8.39 16.71
C SER A 88 -10.34 7.46 16.23
N GLU A 89 -10.64 6.21 15.86
CA GLU A 89 -9.65 5.25 15.33
C GLU A 89 -9.21 5.61 13.91
N VAL A 90 -10.10 6.21 13.11
CA VAL A 90 -9.82 6.53 11.69
C VAL A 90 -9.20 7.91 11.51
N GLY A 91 -9.29 8.78 12.52
CA GLY A 91 -8.67 10.10 12.50
C GLY A 91 -9.17 11.00 11.36
N THR A 92 -8.40 12.03 11.02
CA THR A 92 -8.75 13.03 10.00
C THR A 92 -7.77 13.07 8.83
N TYR A 93 -6.88 12.08 8.73
CA TYR A 93 -5.86 12.06 7.69
C TYR A 93 -6.46 12.01 6.27
N LEU A 94 -6.02 12.94 5.43
CA LEU A 94 -6.42 13.04 4.04
C LEU A 94 -5.19 13.14 3.15
N TYR A 95 -4.96 12.09 2.36
CA TYR A 95 -3.84 12.05 1.44
C TYR A 95 -4.13 12.92 0.21
N LYS A 96 -3.25 13.89 -0.08
CA LYS A 96 -3.32 14.73 -1.26
C LYS A 96 -2.24 14.31 -2.26
N ARG A 97 -2.65 13.65 -3.33
CA ARG A 97 -1.73 13.10 -4.35
C ARG A 97 -0.90 14.17 -5.09
N GLN A 98 -1.38 15.42 -5.12
CA GLN A 98 -0.78 16.50 -5.92
C GLN A 98 0.64 16.87 -5.47
N ASP A 99 0.99 16.63 -4.21
CA ASP A 99 2.26 17.10 -3.63
C ASP A 99 3.34 16.01 -3.61
N LYS A 100 3.14 14.88 -4.30
CA LYS A 100 4.01 13.68 -4.21
C LYS A 100 4.26 13.22 -2.76
N GLN A 101 3.37 13.58 -1.84
CA GLN A 101 3.50 13.26 -0.43
C GLN A 101 3.51 11.73 -0.22
N LEU A 102 4.19 11.27 0.81
CA LEU A 102 4.10 9.89 1.24
C LEU A 102 2.88 9.71 2.15
N ILE A 103 2.10 8.66 1.94
CA ILE A 103 1.03 8.27 2.87
C ILE A 103 1.66 7.88 4.20
N TYR A 104 2.70 7.06 4.15
CA TYR A 104 3.52 6.73 5.31
C TYR A 104 4.91 7.32 5.09
N PRO A 105 5.46 8.10 6.03
CA PRO A 105 6.85 8.53 5.98
C PRO A 105 7.84 7.39 5.76
N GLU A 106 7.54 6.18 6.25
CA GLU A 106 8.32 4.97 6.03
C GLU A 106 8.34 4.50 4.57
N HIS A 107 7.47 5.01 3.70
CA HIS A 107 7.56 4.80 2.25
C HIS A 107 8.57 5.78 1.65
N ASP A 108 9.78 5.83 2.18
CA ASP A 108 10.88 6.61 1.63
C ASP A 108 11.62 5.85 0.51
N ASP A 109 12.63 6.48 -0.08
CA ASP A 109 13.44 5.90 -1.14
C ASP A 109 14.20 4.64 -0.67
N ARG A 110 14.60 4.59 0.59
CA ARG A 110 15.23 3.41 1.19
C ARG A 110 14.25 2.23 1.20
N TYR A 111 13.03 2.44 1.66
CA TYR A 111 11.99 1.41 1.68
C TYR A 111 11.54 1.00 0.27
N LEU A 112 11.52 1.94 -0.68
CA LEU A 112 11.29 1.63 -2.09
C LEU A 112 12.38 0.70 -2.63
N LYS A 113 13.66 1.00 -2.36
CA LYS A 113 14.81 0.16 -2.74
C LYS A 113 14.69 -1.24 -2.14
N GLU A 114 14.35 -1.36 -0.86
CA GLU A 114 14.09 -2.66 -0.22
C GLU A 114 12.96 -3.44 -0.92
N CYS A 115 11.85 -2.76 -1.27
CA CYS A 115 10.74 -3.38 -1.98
C CYS A 115 11.15 -3.90 -3.36
N LEU A 116 11.89 -3.10 -4.12
CA LEU A 116 12.40 -3.46 -5.45
C LEU A 116 13.35 -4.66 -5.38
N LEU A 117 14.28 -4.68 -4.43
CA LEU A 117 15.19 -5.81 -4.21
C LEU A 117 14.43 -7.07 -3.79
N ASN A 118 13.37 -6.95 -2.98
CA ASN A 118 12.52 -8.09 -2.62
C ASN A 118 11.72 -8.64 -3.81
N LEU A 119 11.25 -7.76 -4.71
CA LEU A 119 10.59 -8.17 -5.94
C LEU A 119 11.59 -8.91 -6.84
N LYS A 120 12.79 -8.35 -7.03
CA LYS A 120 13.86 -8.95 -7.83
C LYS A 120 14.27 -10.32 -7.33
N SER A 121 14.48 -10.47 -6.02
CA SER A 121 14.88 -11.76 -5.43
C SER A 121 13.82 -12.86 -5.59
N LYS A 122 12.56 -12.47 -5.83
CA LYS A 122 11.44 -13.39 -6.09
C LYS A 122 11.18 -13.63 -7.59
N GLY A 123 12.06 -13.13 -8.48
CA GLY A 123 11.87 -13.19 -9.92
C GLY A 123 10.59 -12.49 -10.38
N ALA A 124 10.18 -11.43 -9.69
CA ALA A 124 9.00 -10.66 -10.07
C ALA A 124 9.31 -9.76 -11.26
N GLU A 125 8.36 -9.66 -12.18
CA GLU A 125 8.37 -8.63 -13.21
C GLU A 125 7.38 -7.52 -12.83
N LEU A 126 7.72 -6.30 -13.22
CA LEU A 126 6.83 -5.16 -13.15
C LEU A 126 6.03 -5.03 -14.46
N VAL A 127 4.85 -4.43 -14.37
CA VAL A 127 3.98 -4.16 -15.53
C VAL A 127 4.07 -2.69 -15.96
N ASN A 128 3.29 -2.30 -16.97
CA ASN A 128 3.18 -0.94 -17.49
C ASN A 128 4.52 -0.36 -17.99
N GLY A 129 5.33 -1.22 -18.64
CA GLY A 129 6.57 -0.82 -19.30
C GLY A 129 7.68 -0.38 -18.35
N LYS A 130 7.60 -0.73 -17.07
CA LYS A 130 8.63 -0.42 -16.07
C LYS A 130 9.42 -1.67 -15.72
N THR A 131 10.73 -1.53 -15.49
CA THR A 131 11.58 -2.60 -14.97
C THR A 131 12.10 -2.29 -13.57
N ILE A 132 12.47 -3.32 -12.82
CA ILE A 132 13.04 -3.16 -11.48
C ILE A 132 14.40 -2.46 -11.58
N GLU A 133 15.22 -2.86 -12.56
CA GLU A 133 16.54 -2.30 -12.84
C GLU A 133 16.48 -0.80 -13.10
N GLU A 134 15.57 -0.34 -13.96
CA GLU A 134 15.39 1.09 -14.23
C GLU A 134 15.02 1.89 -12.98
N MET A 135 14.16 1.34 -12.12
CA MET A 135 13.75 2.03 -10.89
C MET A 135 14.90 2.09 -9.88
N LEU A 136 15.68 1.03 -9.76
CA LEU A 136 16.87 1.00 -8.90
C LEU A 136 17.93 2.01 -9.36
N ILE A 137 18.26 2.02 -10.66
CA ILE A 137 19.22 2.98 -11.22
C ILE A 137 18.80 4.42 -10.93
N LYS A 138 17.50 4.74 -11.09
CA LYS A 138 16.99 6.08 -10.81
C LYS A 138 17.14 6.48 -9.34
N LEU A 139 16.97 5.54 -8.41
CA LEU A 139 17.17 5.81 -6.99
C LEU A 139 18.64 6.08 -6.67
N ASP A 140 19.54 5.26 -7.19
CA ASP A 140 20.98 5.44 -6.97
C ASP A 140 21.49 6.77 -7.54
N LEU A 141 20.93 7.25 -8.66
CA LEU A 141 21.28 8.57 -9.20
C LEU A 141 20.79 9.73 -8.33
N ASN A 142 19.63 9.58 -7.68
CA ASN A 142 19.09 10.61 -6.77
C ASN A 142 19.84 10.67 -5.42
N GLU A 143 20.45 9.57 -4.98
CA GLU A 143 21.28 9.53 -3.76
C GLU A 143 22.64 10.24 -3.94
N ASN A 144 23.06 10.54 -5.17
CA ASN A 144 24.36 11.14 -5.51
C ASN A 144 24.29 12.65 -5.84
N VAL A 145 23.17 13.31 -5.54
CA VAL A 145 22.94 14.77 -5.74
C VAL A 145 22.59 15.40 -4.40
#